data_AF-A0A3S0A6E6-F1
#
_entry.id   AF-A0A3S0A6E6-F1
#
_cell.length_a   1.000
_cell.length_b   1.000
_cell.length_c   1.000
_cell.angle_alpha   90.00
_cell.angle_beta   90.00
_cell.angle_gamma   90.00
#
_symmetry.space_group_name_H-M   'P 1'
#
loop_
_entity.id
_entity.type
_entity.pdbx_description
1 polymer ?
#
loop_
_entity_poly.entity_id
_entity_poly.type
_entity_poly.pdbx_seq_one_letter_code
_entity_poly.pdbx_strand_id
1 'polypeptide(L)'
;KKQTVKYILEQGKSMPQLAEELGISAGVLHNWKAEYRDELQTESLATPERVRQLEQQLREKDLENQEKERVNQDLQEELAILKKALHIFSKERN
;
A
#
# COMPACT_ATOMS: atom_id res chain seq x y z
N LYS A 1 0.98 23.98 12.77
CA LYS A 1 2.16 23.16 13.14
C LYS A 1 2.41 22.03 12.13
N LYS A 2 1.50 21.06 11.96
CA LYS A 2 1.64 19.97 10.95
C LYS A 2 1.84 20.44 9.50
N GLN A 3 1.01 21.36 9.01
CA GLN A 3 1.10 21.85 7.63
C GLN A 3 2.42 22.56 7.31
N THR A 4 2.99 23.26 8.29
CA THR A 4 4.27 23.96 8.17
C THR A 4 5.43 22.98 8.00
N VAL A 5 5.50 21.95 8.86
CA VAL A 5 6.55 20.92 8.76
C VAL A 5 6.45 20.13 7.44
N LYS A 6 5.23 19.84 6.97
CA LYS A 6 4.98 19.16 5.69
C LYS A 6 5.43 19.98 4.48
N TYR A 7 5.00 21.25 4.42
CA TYR A 7 5.38 22.17 3.34
C TYR A 7 6.90 22.37 3.23
N ILE A 8 7.63 22.26 4.34
CA ILE A 8 9.08 22.55 4.37
C ILE A 8 9.95 21.33 4.06
N LEU A 9 9.49 20.11 4.39
CA LEU A 9 10.11 18.88 3.89
C LEU A 9 9.99 18.76 2.36
N GLU A 10 8.86 19.19 1.79
CA GLU A 10 8.65 19.22 0.33
C GLU A 10 9.50 20.30 -0.39
N GLN A 11 9.92 21.36 0.31
CA GLN A 11 10.68 22.50 -0.24
C GLN A 11 12.21 22.38 -0.08
N GLY A 12 12.72 21.34 0.61
CA GLY A 12 14.16 21.08 0.72
C GLY A 12 14.97 22.10 1.56
N LYS A 13 14.31 22.96 2.35
CA LYS A 13 14.98 23.95 3.21
C LYS A 13 15.61 23.28 4.45
N SER A 14 16.72 23.84 4.95
CA SER A 14 17.41 23.28 6.13
C SER A 14 16.78 23.76 7.45
N MET A 15 16.83 22.91 8.48
CA MET A 15 16.22 23.16 9.81
C MET A 15 16.57 24.50 10.47
N PRO A 16 17.80 25.02 10.35
CA PRO A 16 18.15 26.35 10.85
C PRO A 16 17.34 27.49 10.21
N GLN A 17 17.11 27.44 8.89
CA GLN A 17 16.30 28.45 8.20
C GLN A 17 14.83 28.37 8.62
N LEU A 18 14.34 27.15 8.88
CA LEU A 18 12.99 26.94 9.38
C LEU A 18 12.77 27.51 10.79
N ALA A 19 13.76 27.36 11.67
CA ALA A 19 13.74 27.90 13.02
C ALA A 19 13.64 29.44 13.00
N GLU A 20 14.42 30.07 12.13
CA GLU A 20 14.45 31.51 11.94
C GLU A 20 13.14 32.04 11.32
N GLU A 21 12.62 31.39 10.28
CA GLU A 21 11.39 31.78 9.58
C GLU A 21 10.14 31.65 10.47
N LEU A 22 10.11 30.67 11.38
CA LEU A 22 9.01 30.45 12.31
C LEU A 22 9.18 31.13 13.67
N GLY A 23 10.31 31.79 13.91
CA GLY A 23 10.61 32.43 15.20
C GLY A 23 10.65 31.45 16.38
N ILE A 24 10.92 30.16 16.13
CA ILE A 24 10.98 29.10 17.15
C ILE A 24 12.38 28.53 17.21
N SER A 25 12.84 28.17 18.41
CA SER A 25 14.19 27.63 18.56
C SER A 25 14.34 26.28 17.85
N ALA A 26 15.53 26.03 17.30
CA ALA A 26 15.85 24.76 16.63
C ALA A 26 15.61 23.54 17.54
N GLY A 27 15.74 23.69 18.86
CA GLY A 27 15.43 22.64 19.83
C GLY A 27 13.96 22.19 19.82
N VAL A 28 13.02 23.13 19.63
CA VAL A 28 11.59 22.81 19.53
C VAL A 28 11.29 22.06 18.23
N LEU A 29 11.94 22.45 17.14
CA LEU A 29 11.85 21.75 15.85
C LEU A 29 12.45 20.33 15.91
N HIS A 30 13.55 20.15 16.63
CA HIS A 30 14.12 18.82 16.86
C HIS A 30 13.18 17.92 17.66
N ASN A 31 12.53 18.45 18.69
CA ASN A 31 11.54 17.71 19.47
C ASN A 31 10.32 17.33 18.62
N TRP A 32 9.78 18.26 17.82
CA TRP A 32 8.68 17.96 16.90
C TRP A 32 9.09 16.94 15.84
N LYS A 33 10.30 17.02 15.30
CA LYS A 33 10.82 16.00 14.37
C LYS A 33 10.86 14.62 15.00
N ALA A 34 11.26 14.50 16.26
CA ALA A 34 11.29 13.23 16.98
C ALA A 34 9.86 12.71 17.22
N GLU A 35 8.95 13.58 17.66
CA GLU A 35 7.54 13.25 17.94
C GLU A 35 6.77 12.85 16.67
N TYR A 36 7.05 13.50 15.54
CA TYR A 36 6.44 13.18 14.25
C TYR A 36 7.26 12.22 13.40
N ARG A 37 8.38 11.65 13.90
CA ARG A 37 9.25 10.76 13.13
C ARG A 37 8.51 9.49 12.67
N ASP A 38 7.70 8.92 13.55
CA ASP A 38 6.99 7.67 13.30
C ASP A 38 5.79 7.91 12.36
N GLU A 39 5.13 9.06 12.48
CA GLU A 39 4.08 9.50 11.54
C GLU A 39 4.67 9.87 10.17
N LEU A 40 5.82 10.53 10.13
CA LEU A 40 6.52 10.90 8.88
C LEU A 40 7.19 9.70 8.21
N GLN A 41 7.61 8.66 8.94
CA GLN A 41 8.06 7.40 8.34
C GLN A 41 6.93 6.68 7.60
N THR A 42 5.69 6.88 8.03
CA THR A 42 4.51 6.31 7.36
C THR A 42 4.18 7.06 6.06
N GLU A 43 4.39 8.38 6.00
CA GLU A 43 4.21 9.18 4.76
C GLU A 43 5.48 9.26 3.88
N SER A 44 6.68 9.02 4.42
CA SER A 44 7.94 9.00 3.70
C SER A 44 8.14 7.64 3.00
N LEU A 45 7.22 7.32 2.09
CA LEU A 45 7.28 6.19 1.16
C LEU A 45 8.49 6.27 0.19
N ALA A 46 9.33 7.30 0.29
CA ALA A 46 10.38 7.66 -0.68
C ALA A 46 11.78 7.13 -0.35
N THR A 47 11.93 6.13 0.53
CA THR A 47 13.25 5.46 0.66
C THR A 47 13.39 4.43 -0.47
N PRO A 48 14.40 4.51 -1.35
CA PRO A 48 14.53 3.62 -2.52
C PRO A 48 14.52 2.13 -2.17
N GLU A 49 15.09 1.77 -1.01
CA GLU A 49 15.09 0.40 -0.51
C GLU A 49 13.69 -0.12 -0.17
N ARG A 50 12.85 0.73 0.44
CA ARG A 50 11.48 0.37 0.80
C ARG A 50 10.59 0.25 -0.45
N VAL A 51 10.79 1.12 -1.43
CA VAL A 51 10.12 1.03 -2.74
C VAL A 51 10.45 -0.31 -3.40
N ARG A 52 11.73 -0.69 -3.45
CA ARG A 52 12.16 -1.98 -4.02
C ARG A 52 11.54 -3.19 -3.30
N GLN A 53 11.44 -3.14 -1.97
CA GLN A 53 10.77 -4.19 -1.19
C GLN A 53 9.27 -4.26 -1.51
N LEU A 54 8.59 -3.12 -1.61
CA LEU A 54 7.17 -3.07 -1.94
C LEU A 54 6.90 -3.56 -3.38
N GLU A 55 7.75 -3.19 -4.33
CA GLU A 55 7.67 -3.72 -5.71
C GLU A 55 7.86 -5.24 -5.75
N GLN A 56 8.76 -5.78 -4.95
CA GLN A 56 8.94 -7.23 -4.85
C GLN A 56 7.68 -7.90 -4.26
N GLN A 57 7.15 -7.36 -3.16
CA GLN A 57 5.92 -7.87 -2.56
C GLN A 57 4.73 -7.79 -3.52
N LEU A 58 4.64 -6.72 -4.31
CA LEU A 58 3.59 -6.56 -5.31
C LEU A 58 3.70 -7.66 -6.38
N ARG A 59 4.90 -7.91 -6.92
CA ARG A 59 5.13 -8.99 -7.90
C ARG A 59 4.77 -10.37 -7.34
N GLU A 60 5.14 -10.66 -6.10
CA GLU A 60 4.79 -11.92 -5.44
C GLU A 60 3.28 -12.07 -5.27
N LYS A 61 2.59 -10.98 -4.90
CA LYS A 61 1.13 -10.94 -4.77
C LYS A 61 0.41 -11.09 -6.11
N ASP A 62 0.94 -10.50 -7.17
CA ASP A 62 0.37 -10.62 -8.51
C ASP A 62 0.44 -12.07 -9.01
N LEU A 63 1.56 -12.76 -8.78
CA LEU A 63 1.71 -14.18 -9.11
C LEU A 63 0.74 -15.06 -8.29
N GLU A 64 0.63 -14.79 -6.98
CA GLU A 64 -0.32 -15.51 -6.10
C GLU A 64 -1.77 -15.31 -6.56
N ASN A 65 -2.13 -14.10 -6.98
CA ASN A 65 -3.47 -13.79 -7.49
C ASN A 65 -3.75 -14.48 -8.84
N GLN A 66 -2.78 -14.51 -9.75
CA GLN A 66 -2.95 -15.19 -11.03
C GLN A 66 -3.20 -16.69 -10.85
N GLU A 67 -2.49 -17.34 -9.93
CA GLU A 67 -2.70 -18.75 -9.63
C GLU A 67 -4.10 -19.00 -9.04
N LYS A 68 -4.52 -18.17 -8.08
CA LYS A 68 -5.86 -18.27 -7.50
C LYS A 68 -6.96 -18.05 -8.54
N GLU A 69 -6.76 -17.14 -9.47
CA GLU A 69 -7.71 -16.87 -10.54
C GLU A 69 -7.84 -18.08 -11.46
N ARG A 70 -6.72 -18.72 -11.85
CA ARG A 70 -6.76 -19.97 -12.61
C ARG A 70 -7.54 -21.07 -11.90
N VAL A 71 -7.23 -21.32 -10.63
CA VAL A 71 -7.93 -22.35 -9.85
C VAL A 71 -9.43 -22.04 -9.73
N ASN A 72 -9.80 -20.77 -9.55
CA ASN A 72 -11.21 -20.38 -9.53
C ASN A 72 -11.91 -20.64 -10.86
N GLN A 73 -11.24 -20.35 -11.98
CA GLN A 73 -11.79 -20.61 -13.31
C GLN A 73 -12.01 -22.10 -13.53
N ASP A 74 -11.02 -22.94 -13.23
CA ASP A 74 -11.12 -24.39 -13.36
C ASP A 74 -12.29 -24.95 -12.52
N LEU A 75 -12.42 -24.51 -11.26
CA LEU A 75 -13.53 -24.91 -10.39
C LEU A 75 -14.90 -24.43 -10.90
N GLN A 76 -14.97 -23.23 -11.48
CA GLN A 76 -16.20 -22.72 -12.08
C GLN A 76 -16.62 -23.56 -13.30
N GLU A 77 -15.66 -23.99 -14.12
CA GLU A 77 -15.89 -24.88 -15.25
C GLU A 77 -16.39 -26.26 -14.78
N GLU A 78 -15.75 -26.86 -13.77
CA GLU A 78 -16.20 -28.12 -13.18
C GLU A 78 -17.63 -28.02 -12.66
N LEU A 79 -17.96 -26.96 -11.93
CA LEU A 79 -19.32 -26.70 -11.47
C LEU A 79 -20.31 -26.52 -12.63
N ALA A 80 -19.90 -25.88 -13.72
CA ALA A 80 -20.74 -25.71 -14.90
C ALA A 80 -21.04 -27.05 -15.58
N ILE A 81 -20.05 -27.93 -15.70
CA ILE A 81 -20.21 -29.30 -16.22
C ILE A 81 -21.16 -30.09 -15.33
N LEU A 82 -20.93 -30.09 -14.02
CA LEU A 82 -21.78 -30.79 -13.04
C LEU A 82 -23.23 -30.29 -13.08
N LYS A 83 -23.44 -28.98 -13.14
CA LYS A 83 -24.78 -28.38 -13.28
C LYS A 83 -25.47 -28.81 -14.58
N LYS A 84 -24.74 -28.82 -15.70
CA LYS A 84 -25.27 -29.30 -16.99
C LYS A 84 -25.66 -30.77 -16.92
N ALA A 85 -24.80 -31.62 -16.37
CA ALA A 85 -25.06 -33.04 -16.17
C ALA A 85 -26.30 -33.25 -15.30
N LEU A 86 -26.38 -32.58 -14.14
CA LEU A 86 -27.53 -32.64 -13.25
C LEU A 86 -28.83 -32.23 -13.96
N HIS A 87 -28.80 -31.16 -14.76
CA HIS A 87 -29.95 -30.70 -15.52
C HIS A 87 -30.43 -31.75 -16.55
N ILE A 88 -29.50 -32.42 -17.24
CA ILE A 88 -29.81 -33.50 -18.18
C ILE A 88 -30.45 -34.67 -17.42
N PHE A 89 -29.80 -35.17 -16.36
CA PHE A 89 -30.31 -36.28 -15.57
C PHE A 89 -31.66 -35.98 -14.88
N SER A 90 -31.89 -34.74 -14.48
CA SER A 90 -33.17 -34.34 -13.87
C SER A 90 -34.31 -34.24 -14.90
N LYS A 91 -34.00 -34.00 -16.18
CA LYS A 91 -34.98 -33.98 -17.27
C LYS A 91 -35.33 -35.36 -17.80
N GLU A 92 -34.39 -36.31 -17.81
CA GLU A 92 -34.66 -37.69 -18.26
C GLU A 92 -35.53 -38.50 -17.28
N ARG A 93 -35.68 -38.03 -16.04
CA ARG A 93 -36.41 -38.73 -14.98
C ARG A 93 -37.87 -38.28 -14.82
N ASN A 94 -38.32 -37.29 -15.60
CA ASN A 94 -39.72 -36.82 -15.71
C ASN A 94 -40.25 -37.08 -17.12
#